data_AF-A0A423VFN6-F1
#
_entry.id   AF-A0A423VFN6-F1
#
_cell.length_a   1.000
_cell.length_b   1.000
_cell.length_c   1.000
_cell.angle_alpha   90.00
_cell.angle_beta   90.00
_cell.angle_gamma   90.00
#
_symmetry.space_group_name_H-M   'P 1'
#
loop_
_entity.id
_entity.type
_entity.pdbx_description
1 polymer ?
#
loop_
_entity_poly.entity_id
_entity_poly.type
_entity_poly.pdbx_seq_one_letter_code
_entity_poly.pdbx_strand_id
1 'polypeptide(L)'
;MPITIIQPKPIPRYSARATSPGSDSDSEMGGVDIDGGFTIPTSLRRARHGHDDDDDDDDDIVTPGEVITENPQWMRGHGTYTVQKDDKTILSSLAGVVTRTNKLLSVRPLRARYTPEVGDLVVGRIVEVQSKRWRVDVGSFQLASLPLSAINLPGGIQRRRTETDELAIRSFFAEGDLLVAEVQQLYAEGGAVLHTRSLRYGKLRNGVFLAVSGAGGGGGVVRSRRQVWTMEVGTLGGGGSGGSKIDVVLGVNGYVWISKHVEDQSLAAGQGAGGVGVTNMEESVSQTVYSSQNDYIEVEVMREIMRVRGVITALVENGLRVDEDMVMKGYHEAVEMARASDAGEEDVYLGGERGQQLAALLVAR
;
A
#
# COMPACT_ATOMS: atom_id res chain seq x y z
N MET A 1 28.17 -21.68 -15.11
CA MET A 1 27.93 -20.51 -14.24
C MET A 1 27.37 -21.04 -12.92
N PRO A 2 28.13 -21.00 -11.81
CA PRO A 2 27.59 -21.38 -10.51
C PRO A 2 26.52 -20.36 -10.08
N ILE A 3 25.39 -20.83 -9.56
CA ILE A 3 24.31 -19.99 -9.02
C ILE A 3 24.76 -19.53 -7.64
N THR A 4 25.13 -18.26 -7.52
CA THR A 4 25.42 -17.62 -6.23
C THR A 4 24.09 -17.27 -5.57
N ILE A 5 23.75 -17.96 -4.48
CA ILE A 5 22.59 -17.62 -3.65
C ILE A 5 23.01 -16.47 -2.74
N ILE A 6 22.47 -15.28 -2.99
CA ILE A 6 22.69 -14.08 -2.17
C ILE A 6 21.93 -14.25 -0.85
N GLN A 7 22.57 -13.99 0.29
CA GLN A 7 21.90 -14.01 1.58
C GLN A 7 20.81 -12.92 1.65
N PRO A 8 19.64 -13.19 2.25
CA PRO A 8 18.61 -12.18 2.43
C PRO A 8 19.13 -11.03 3.31
N LYS A 9 18.85 -9.79 2.88
CA LYS A 9 19.25 -8.58 3.60
C LYS A 9 18.56 -8.57 4.98
N PRO A 10 19.28 -8.31 6.08
CA PRO A 10 18.67 -8.21 7.40
C PRO A 10 17.68 -7.03 7.43
N ILE A 11 16.52 -7.26 8.04
CA ILE A 11 15.46 -6.25 8.19
C ILE A 11 16.02 -5.11 9.06
N PRO A 12 15.86 -3.83 8.65
CA PRO A 12 16.23 -2.72 9.51
C PRO A 12 15.42 -2.77 10.81
N ARG A 13 16.11 -2.94 11.93
CA ARG A 13 15.51 -2.82 13.25
C ARG A 13 15.20 -1.35 13.48
N TYR A 14 13.92 -1.02 13.62
CA TYR A 14 13.52 0.29 14.13
C TYR A 14 13.98 0.36 15.59
N SER A 15 15.02 1.14 15.88
CA SER A 15 15.33 1.49 17.25
C SER A 15 14.23 2.43 17.73
N ALA A 16 13.28 1.90 18.50
CA ALA A 16 12.52 2.76 19.39
C ALA A 16 13.54 3.49 20.28
N ARG A 17 13.39 4.80 20.32
CA ARG A 17 14.26 5.75 21.01
C ARG A 17 14.35 5.37 22.50
N ALA A 18 15.52 4.94 22.95
CA ALA A 18 15.77 4.61 24.35
C ALA A 18 15.65 5.87 25.22
N THR A 19 14.60 5.95 26.03
CA THR A 19 14.62 6.70 27.28
C THR A 19 15.16 5.79 28.37
N SER A 20 16.38 6.05 28.82
CA SER A 20 17.01 5.36 29.94
C SER A 20 16.24 5.61 31.24
N PRO A 21 16.05 4.60 32.09
CA PRO A 21 16.07 4.79 33.52
C PRO A 21 17.35 4.17 34.08
N GLY A 22 18.14 4.99 34.77
CA GLY A 22 19.23 4.49 35.60
C GLY A 22 18.68 3.62 36.72
N SER A 23 19.37 2.51 36.98
CA SER A 23 19.26 1.77 38.24
C SER A 23 20.60 1.12 38.52
N ASP A 24 21.38 1.78 39.37
CA ASP A 24 22.51 1.19 40.08
C ASP A 24 21.99 0.03 40.93
N SER A 25 22.57 -1.16 40.78
CA SER A 25 22.53 -2.16 41.85
C SER A 25 23.73 -3.09 41.73
N ASP A 26 24.71 -2.80 42.57
CA ASP A 26 25.87 -3.65 42.85
C ASP A 26 25.43 -4.98 43.44
N SER A 27 25.92 -6.07 42.87
CA SER A 27 26.21 -7.27 43.65
C SER A 27 27.42 -7.99 43.06
N GLU A 28 28.54 -7.78 43.74
CA GLU A 28 29.73 -8.59 43.69
C GLU A 28 29.39 -10.06 43.99
N MET A 29 29.81 -10.98 43.12
CA MET A 29 30.43 -12.25 43.52
C MET A 29 31.17 -12.84 42.32
N GLY A 30 32.49 -12.92 42.46
CA GLY A 30 33.38 -13.56 41.52
C GLY A 30 33.32 -15.09 41.60
N GLY A 31 33.61 -15.73 40.48
CA GLY A 31 33.82 -17.16 40.36
C GLY A 31 34.29 -17.50 38.96
N VAL A 32 35.60 -17.65 38.79
CA VAL A 32 36.25 -18.14 37.57
C VAL A 32 36.58 -19.60 37.83
N ASP A 33 36.12 -20.52 36.98
CA ASP A 33 36.67 -21.87 36.88
C ASP A 33 36.94 -22.21 35.42
N ILE A 34 38.21 -22.47 35.16
CA ILE A 34 38.78 -23.01 33.92
C ILE A 34 38.89 -24.51 34.12
N ASP A 35 38.25 -25.33 33.27
CA ASP A 35 38.88 -26.55 32.77
C ASP A 35 38.15 -27.17 31.56
N GLY A 36 38.96 -27.66 30.63
CA GLY A 36 38.53 -28.15 29.32
C GLY A 36 37.91 -29.54 29.33
N GLY A 37 36.93 -29.72 28.44
CA GLY A 37 36.37 -31.02 28.08
C GLY A 37 35.53 -30.92 26.81
N PHE A 38 36.08 -31.32 25.67
CA PHE A 38 35.32 -31.52 24.43
C PHE A 38 34.28 -32.62 24.65
N THR A 39 33.00 -32.25 24.71
CA THR A 39 31.88 -33.16 24.61
C THR A 39 30.95 -32.67 23.50
N ILE A 40 30.67 -33.55 22.53
CA ILE A 40 29.71 -33.30 21.45
C ILE A 40 28.31 -33.55 22.02
N PRO A 41 27.39 -32.57 22.08
CA PRO A 41 26.00 -32.86 22.41
C PRO A 41 25.23 -33.19 21.13
N THR A 42 24.84 -34.46 21.05
CA THR A 42 23.71 -34.97 20.29
C THR A 42 22.46 -34.11 20.46
N SER A 43 21.75 -33.91 19.34
CA SER A 43 20.40 -33.34 19.19
C SER A 43 20.24 -31.86 19.55
N LEU A 44 20.11 -31.03 18.50
CA LEU A 44 19.42 -29.74 18.56
C LEU A 44 17.93 -29.98 18.87
N ARG A 45 17.60 -30.31 20.12
CA ARG A 45 16.30 -29.94 20.69
C ARG A 45 16.41 -28.47 21.03
N ARG A 46 15.85 -27.61 20.18
CA ARG A 46 15.61 -26.19 20.51
C ARG A 46 14.95 -26.18 21.88
N ALA A 47 15.61 -25.57 22.86
CA ALA A 47 15.08 -25.40 24.19
C ALA A 47 13.71 -24.73 24.05
N ARG A 48 12.66 -25.45 24.45
CA ARG A 48 11.37 -24.84 24.73
C ARG A 48 11.60 -23.94 25.94
N HIS A 49 11.85 -22.66 25.70
CA HIS A 49 11.52 -21.67 26.71
C HIS A 49 10.00 -21.71 26.85
N GLY A 50 9.52 -22.41 27.88
CA GLY A 50 8.27 -22.02 28.50
C GLY A 50 8.52 -20.66 29.12
N HIS A 51 8.24 -19.61 28.36
CA HIS A 51 8.19 -18.26 28.86
C HIS A 51 6.73 -18.00 29.22
N ASP A 52 6.38 -18.36 30.45
CA ASP A 52 5.11 -18.01 31.11
C ASP A 52 5.23 -16.63 31.79
N ASP A 53 5.87 -15.64 31.13
CA ASP A 53 5.92 -14.27 31.63
C ASP A 53 5.72 -13.27 30.48
N ASP A 54 4.96 -12.22 30.81
CA ASP A 54 4.51 -11.13 29.95
C ASP A 54 5.67 -10.20 29.53
N ASP A 55 6.53 -10.61 28.58
CA ASP A 55 7.34 -9.67 27.79
C ASP A 55 6.64 -9.39 26.44
N ASP A 56 6.19 -8.15 26.24
CA ASP A 56 5.30 -7.73 25.16
C ASP A 56 6.01 -7.40 23.82
N ASP A 57 7.34 -7.49 23.75
CA ASP A 57 8.10 -6.81 22.67
C ASP A 57 9.07 -7.67 21.83
N ASP A 58 9.04 -9.01 21.91
CA ASP A 58 9.73 -9.83 20.90
C ASP A 58 8.76 -10.23 19.77
N ASP A 59 9.01 -9.70 18.56
CA ASP A 59 8.39 -10.08 17.29
C ASP A 59 8.71 -11.56 16.99
N ASP A 60 8.03 -12.47 17.69
CA ASP A 60 8.29 -13.90 17.58
C ASP A 60 7.88 -14.38 16.18
N ILE A 61 8.88 -14.81 15.41
CA ILE A 61 8.69 -15.33 14.06
C ILE A 61 8.33 -16.80 14.19
N VAL A 62 7.09 -17.11 13.82
CA VAL A 62 6.55 -18.47 13.83
C VAL A 62 6.56 -19.08 12.44
N THR A 63 6.63 -20.39 12.40
CA THR A 63 6.52 -21.20 11.19
C THR A 63 5.20 -21.98 11.17
N PRO A 64 4.70 -22.39 9.98
CA PRO A 64 3.48 -23.19 9.89
C PRO A 64 3.60 -24.51 10.70
N GLY A 65 2.61 -24.78 11.53
CA GLY A 65 2.55 -25.94 12.43
C GLY A 65 3.19 -25.71 13.81
N GLU A 66 3.77 -24.54 14.06
CA GLU A 66 4.32 -24.17 15.36
C GLU A 66 3.21 -23.82 16.36
N VAL A 67 3.35 -24.27 17.60
CA VAL A 67 2.41 -23.98 18.69
C VAL A 67 2.71 -22.59 19.22
N ILE A 68 1.73 -21.69 19.14
CA ILE A 68 1.87 -20.29 19.59
C ILE A 68 1.47 -20.16 21.06
N THR A 69 0.37 -20.78 21.48
CA THR A 69 -0.08 -20.77 22.88
C THR A 69 -1.00 -21.95 23.16
N GLU A 70 -1.05 -22.38 24.42
CA GLU A 70 -1.99 -23.39 24.93
C GLU A 70 -3.11 -22.77 25.78
N ASN A 71 -3.08 -21.44 25.98
CA ASN A 71 -4.05 -20.75 26.82
C ASN A 71 -5.38 -20.53 26.05
N PRO A 72 -6.52 -21.11 26.51
CA PRO A 72 -7.81 -21.01 25.84
C PRO A 72 -8.45 -19.61 25.92
N GLN A 73 -7.87 -18.67 26.66
CA GLN A 73 -8.39 -17.30 26.78
C GLN A 73 -8.18 -16.48 25.49
N TRP A 74 -7.28 -16.90 24.62
CA TRP A 74 -7.01 -16.25 23.34
C TRP A 74 -8.03 -16.61 22.28
N MET A 75 -8.57 -15.60 21.62
CA MET A 75 -9.38 -15.74 20.42
C MET A 75 -8.49 -15.91 19.19
N ARG A 76 -8.92 -16.78 18.29
CA ARG A 76 -8.21 -17.10 17.05
C ARG A 76 -8.51 -16.05 15.99
N GLY A 77 -7.45 -15.41 15.50
CA GLY A 77 -7.47 -14.53 14.35
C GLY A 77 -6.91 -15.20 13.09
N HIS A 78 -6.63 -14.39 12.08
CA HIS A 78 -6.04 -14.84 10.82
C HIS A 78 -4.66 -15.49 11.04
N GLY A 79 -4.35 -16.50 10.24
CA GLY A 79 -3.05 -17.19 10.32
C GLY A 79 -2.92 -18.15 11.50
N THR A 80 -4.01 -18.43 12.24
CA THR A 80 -4.03 -19.38 13.35
C THR A 80 -5.09 -20.46 13.15
N TYR A 81 -4.86 -21.66 13.67
CA TYR A 81 -5.83 -22.75 13.66
C TYR A 81 -5.64 -23.69 14.87
N THR A 82 -6.64 -24.54 15.13
CA THR A 82 -6.56 -25.63 16.12
C THR A 82 -6.71 -26.95 15.38
N VAL A 83 -6.01 -28.00 15.83
CA VAL A 83 -6.05 -29.31 15.17
C VAL A 83 -7.35 -30.05 15.48
N GLN A 84 -7.79 -30.01 16.75
CA GLN A 84 -9.05 -30.61 17.19
C GLN A 84 -9.98 -29.53 17.77
N LYS A 85 -11.29 -29.84 17.83
CA LYS A 85 -12.29 -28.90 18.38
C LYS A 85 -12.13 -28.67 19.89
N ASP A 86 -11.59 -29.66 20.60
CA ASP A 86 -11.42 -29.61 22.06
C ASP A 86 -9.98 -29.27 22.48
N ASP A 87 -9.05 -29.18 21.53
CA ASP A 87 -7.68 -28.77 21.79
C ASP A 87 -7.63 -27.28 22.09
N LYS A 88 -6.97 -26.94 23.20
CA LYS A 88 -6.70 -25.56 23.62
C LYS A 88 -5.44 -24.98 22.98
N THR A 89 -4.74 -25.78 22.18
CA THR A 89 -3.49 -25.41 21.53
C THR A 89 -3.79 -24.66 20.23
N ILE A 90 -3.29 -23.43 20.15
CA ILE A 90 -3.37 -22.60 18.95
C ILE A 90 -2.06 -22.73 18.20
N LEU A 91 -2.14 -23.16 16.94
CA LEU A 91 -1.01 -23.33 16.04
C LEU A 91 -1.03 -22.26 14.95
N SER A 92 0.16 -21.93 14.44
CA SER A 92 0.32 -21.04 13.29
C SER A 92 0.06 -21.79 11.98
N SER A 93 -0.73 -21.22 11.06
CA SER A 93 -0.83 -21.70 9.67
C SER A 93 0.13 -20.99 8.71
N LEU A 94 0.77 -19.90 9.13
CA LEU A 94 1.58 -19.04 8.27
C LEU A 94 3.00 -18.86 8.82
N ALA A 95 3.94 -18.53 7.93
CA ALA A 95 5.25 -18.04 8.32
C ALA A 95 5.18 -16.52 8.51
N GLY A 96 5.41 -16.03 9.72
CA GLY A 96 5.13 -14.63 10.03
C GLY A 96 5.39 -14.24 11.47
N VAL A 97 5.11 -12.99 11.78
CA VAL A 97 5.24 -12.43 13.13
C VAL A 97 3.91 -12.58 13.86
N VAL A 98 3.95 -13.07 15.09
CA VAL A 98 2.75 -13.16 15.94
C VAL A 98 2.32 -11.75 16.35
N THR A 99 1.07 -11.40 16.06
CA THR A 99 0.45 -10.14 16.46
C THR A 99 -0.63 -10.41 17.50
N ARG A 100 -0.41 -9.90 18.72
CA ARG A 100 -1.33 -9.99 19.85
C ARG A 100 -2.07 -8.67 19.96
N THR A 101 -3.39 -8.67 19.78
CA THR A 101 -4.21 -7.45 19.89
C THR A 101 -5.37 -7.70 20.83
N ASN A 102 -5.32 -7.12 22.02
CA ASN A 102 -6.25 -7.42 23.12
C ASN A 102 -6.25 -8.93 23.43
N LYS A 103 -7.37 -9.62 23.17
CA LYS A 103 -7.52 -11.07 23.31
C LYS A 103 -7.50 -11.80 21.96
N LEU A 104 -7.13 -11.14 20.87
CA LEU A 104 -7.06 -11.73 19.54
C LEU A 104 -5.61 -12.06 19.19
N LEU A 105 -5.35 -13.33 18.88
CA LEU A 105 -4.07 -13.83 18.43
C LEU A 105 -4.10 -14.01 16.91
N SER A 106 -3.19 -13.39 16.19
CA SER A 106 -3.09 -13.53 14.73
C SER A 106 -1.64 -13.64 14.30
N VAL A 107 -1.40 -14.19 13.11
CA VAL A 107 -0.06 -14.27 12.52
C VAL A 107 -0.02 -13.41 11.27
N ARG A 108 0.82 -12.37 11.29
CA ARG A 108 1.04 -11.49 10.16
C ARG A 108 2.10 -12.11 9.24
N PRO A 109 1.74 -12.55 8.02
CA PRO A 109 2.69 -13.21 7.12
C PRO A 109 3.78 -12.26 6.65
N LEU A 110 4.97 -12.81 6.37
CA LEU A 110 6.09 -12.06 5.79
C LEU A 110 5.79 -11.56 4.38
N ARG A 111 4.91 -12.24 3.65
CA ARG A 111 4.43 -11.83 2.33
C ARG A 111 2.99 -12.31 2.15
N ALA A 112 2.09 -11.42 1.76
CA ALA A 112 0.72 -11.78 1.40
C ALA A 112 0.29 -11.08 0.12
N ARG A 113 -0.87 -11.50 -0.39
CA ARG A 113 -1.63 -10.70 -1.35
C ARG A 113 -2.44 -9.67 -0.57
N TYR A 114 -2.90 -8.65 -1.27
CA TYR A 114 -3.83 -7.69 -0.70
C TYR A 114 -5.12 -8.40 -0.24
N THR A 115 -5.46 -8.25 1.04
CA THR A 115 -6.75 -8.66 1.60
C THR A 115 -7.64 -7.43 1.67
N PRO A 116 -8.75 -7.38 0.91
CA PRO A 116 -9.59 -6.20 0.84
C PRO A 116 -10.34 -5.97 2.15
N GLU A 117 -10.39 -4.73 2.61
CA GLU A 117 -11.24 -4.28 3.71
C GLU A 117 -12.26 -3.25 3.21
N VAL A 118 -13.40 -3.15 3.90
CA VAL A 118 -14.45 -2.20 3.55
C VAL A 118 -13.95 -0.77 3.76
N GLY A 119 -14.14 0.10 2.77
CA GLY A 119 -13.64 1.47 2.76
C GLY A 119 -12.22 1.63 2.21
N ASP A 120 -11.54 0.55 1.84
CA ASP A 120 -10.23 0.66 1.20
C ASP A 120 -10.37 1.31 -0.19
N LEU A 121 -9.51 2.30 -0.44
CA LEU A 121 -9.33 2.87 -1.77
C LEU A 121 -8.33 2.03 -2.55
N VAL A 122 -8.74 1.56 -3.72
CA VAL A 122 -7.95 0.67 -4.57
C VAL A 122 -7.90 1.18 -6.00
N VAL A 123 -6.75 0.97 -6.63
CA VAL A 123 -6.63 1.09 -8.09
C VAL A 123 -6.80 -0.31 -8.66
N GLY A 124 -7.55 -0.46 -9.75
CA GLY A 124 -7.80 -1.76 -10.36
C GLY A 124 -7.81 -1.71 -11.89
N ARG A 125 -7.63 -2.87 -12.51
CA ARG A 125 -7.71 -3.06 -13.96
C ARG A 125 -8.92 -3.89 -14.34
N ILE A 126 -9.70 -3.46 -15.32
CA ILE A 126 -10.80 -4.26 -15.87
C ILE A 126 -10.23 -5.49 -16.58
N VAL A 127 -10.68 -6.69 -16.17
CA VAL A 127 -10.28 -7.96 -16.78
C VAL A 127 -11.34 -8.46 -17.75
N GLU A 128 -12.61 -8.44 -17.32
CA GLU A 128 -13.74 -8.90 -18.13
C GLU A 128 -14.97 -7.99 -17.93
N VAL A 129 -15.74 -7.83 -18.99
CA VAL A 129 -17.02 -7.12 -19.01
C VAL A 129 -18.14 -8.15 -19.10
N GLN A 130 -19.04 -8.18 -18.13
CA GLN A 130 -20.24 -9.03 -18.11
C GLN A 130 -21.50 -8.15 -18.26
N SER A 131 -22.68 -8.74 -18.52
CA SER A 131 -23.90 -7.96 -18.85
C SER A 131 -24.31 -6.90 -17.82
N LYS A 132 -23.97 -7.08 -16.53
CA LYS A 132 -24.39 -6.17 -15.44
C LYS A 132 -23.26 -5.78 -14.48
N ARG A 133 -22.02 -6.19 -14.76
CA ARG A 133 -20.87 -5.96 -13.90
C ARG A 133 -19.57 -6.09 -14.66
N TRP A 134 -18.54 -5.44 -14.15
CA TRP A 134 -17.16 -5.66 -14.53
C TRP A 134 -16.45 -6.49 -13.47
N ARG A 135 -15.46 -7.26 -13.90
CA ARG A 135 -14.54 -7.92 -12.98
C ARG A 135 -13.21 -7.23 -13.06
N VAL A 136 -12.72 -6.86 -11.88
CA VAL A 136 -11.60 -5.94 -11.72
C VAL A 136 -10.48 -6.66 -11.00
N ASP A 137 -9.29 -6.67 -11.59
CA ASP A 137 -8.09 -7.09 -10.90
C ASP A 137 -7.63 -5.97 -9.96
N VAL A 138 -7.60 -6.31 -8.66
CA VAL A 138 -7.11 -5.44 -7.58
C VAL A 138 -5.91 -6.07 -6.87
N GLY A 139 -5.30 -7.14 -7.41
CA GLY A 139 -4.17 -7.81 -6.77
C GLY A 139 -4.55 -8.66 -5.53
N SER A 140 -5.85 -8.84 -5.28
CA SER A 140 -6.37 -9.74 -4.25
C SER A 140 -6.33 -11.21 -4.70
N PHE A 141 -6.74 -12.13 -3.83
CA PHE A 141 -6.86 -13.56 -4.12
C PHE A 141 -8.03 -13.88 -5.08
N GLN A 142 -9.01 -12.99 -5.19
CA GLN A 142 -10.11 -13.06 -6.15
C GLN A 142 -10.27 -11.74 -6.90
N LEU A 143 -10.77 -11.80 -8.14
CA LEU A 143 -11.18 -10.61 -8.88
C LEU A 143 -12.36 -9.95 -8.17
N ALA A 144 -12.29 -8.63 -8.02
CA ALA A 144 -13.37 -7.83 -7.46
C ALA A 144 -14.50 -7.67 -8.47
N SER A 145 -15.71 -7.40 -7.98
CA SER A 145 -16.90 -7.16 -8.81
C SER A 145 -17.29 -5.69 -8.72
N LEU A 146 -17.32 -4.99 -9.85
CA LEU A 146 -17.88 -3.65 -9.96
C LEU A 146 -19.26 -3.77 -10.65
N PRO A 147 -20.38 -3.73 -9.93
CA PRO A 147 -21.68 -3.82 -10.56
C PRO A 147 -22.01 -2.52 -11.29
N LEU A 148 -22.77 -2.62 -12.38
CA LEU A 148 -23.26 -1.46 -13.12
C LEU A 148 -23.93 -0.49 -12.15
N SER A 149 -24.75 -0.98 -11.21
CA SER A 149 -25.44 -0.19 -10.18
C SER A 149 -24.56 0.73 -9.32
N ALA A 150 -23.24 0.51 -9.27
CA ALA A 150 -22.31 1.19 -8.38
C ALA A 150 -21.43 2.25 -9.07
N ILE A 151 -21.62 2.52 -10.36
CA ILE A 151 -20.90 3.57 -11.10
C ILE A 151 -21.76 4.83 -11.30
N ASN A 152 -21.14 5.99 -11.54
CA ASN A 152 -21.89 7.21 -11.88
C ASN A 152 -22.18 7.24 -13.37
N LEU A 153 -23.45 7.18 -13.79
CA LEU A 153 -23.77 7.29 -15.21
C LEU A 153 -23.47 8.71 -15.73
N PRO A 154 -23.08 8.86 -17.02
CA PRO A 154 -22.98 10.16 -17.64
C PRO A 154 -24.31 10.91 -17.52
N GLY A 155 -24.22 12.20 -17.18
CA GLY A 155 -25.34 13.09 -16.90
C GLY A 155 -25.55 13.44 -15.43
N GLY A 156 -24.84 12.83 -14.47
CA GLY A 156 -24.94 13.14 -13.03
C GLY A 156 -26.29 12.83 -12.37
N ILE A 157 -27.34 12.58 -13.17
CA ILE A 157 -28.70 12.32 -12.72
C ILE A 157 -28.79 10.88 -12.22
N GLN A 158 -29.23 10.73 -10.97
CA GLN A 158 -29.60 9.44 -10.41
C GLN A 158 -30.90 8.94 -11.05
N ARG A 159 -30.79 8.39 -12.27
CA ARG A 159 -31.91 7.77 -12.99
C ARG A 159 -31.95 6.26 -12.79
N ARG A 160 -33.14 5.68 -12.94
CA ARG A 160 -33.29 4.22 -12.98
C ARG A 160 -32.51 3.70 -14.18
N ARG A 161 -31.62 2.75 -13.93
CA ARG A 161 -30.79 2.15 -14.99
C ARG A 161 -31.69 1.41 -15.97
N THR A 162 -31.47 1.68 -17.25
CA THR A 162 -32.25 1.12 -18.34
C THR A 162 -31.49 -0.02 -19.01
N GLU A 163 -32.20 -0.89 -19.73
CA GLU A 163 -31.58 -1.98 -20.51
C GLU A 163 -30.59 -1.45 -21.57
N THR A 164 -30.76 -0.20 -22.01
CA THR A 164 -29.81 0.49 -22.89
C THR A 164 -28.43 0.68 -22.24
N ASP A 165 -28.39 0.94 -20.92
CA ASP A 165 -27.12 1.11 -20.18
C ASP A 165 -26.40 -0.25 -20.04
N GLU A 166 -27.15 -1.36 -19.96
CA GLU A 166 -26.58 -2.72 -19.98
C GLU A 166 -25.96 -3.06 -21.34
N LEU A 167 -26.61 -2.66 -22.44
CA LEU A 167 -26.06 -2.83 -23.80
C LEU A 167 -24.83 -1.93 -24.04
N ALA A 168 -24.82 -0.73 -23.46
CA ALA A 168 -23.73 0.22 -23.55
C ALA A 168 -22.63 -0.01 -22.50
N ILE A 169 -22.66 -1.11 -21.73
CA ILE A 169 -21.75 -1.28 -20.58
C ILE A 169 -20.26 -1.13 -20.93
N ARG A 170 -19.86 -1.58 -22.12
CA ARG A 170 -18.49 -1.47 -22.61
C ARG A 170 -18.05 -0.03 -22.92
N SER A 171 -18.98 0.92 -23.12
CA SER A 171 -18.62 2.33 -23.37
C SER A 171 -18.15 3.05 -22.11
N PHE A 172 -18.52 2.57 -20.91
CA PHE A 172 -18.04 3.14 -19.64
C PHE A 172 -16.65 2.59 -19.30
N PHE A 173 -16.51 1.27 -19.31
CA PHE A 173 -15.27 0.59 -19.01
C PHE A 173 -15.11 -0.61 -19.95
N ALA A 174 -13.99 -0.61 -20.67
CA ALA A 174 -13.56 -1.69 -21.54
C ALA A 174 -12.47 -2.54 -20.86
N GLU A 175 -12.24 -3.73 -21.41
CA GLU A 175 -11.18 -4.62 -20.97
C GLU A 175 -9.81 -3.92 -21.03
N GLY A 176 -9.05 -3.95 -19.93
CA GLY A 176 -7.74 -3.30 -19.81
C GLY A 176 -7.77 -1.87 -19.22
N ASP A 177 -8.94 -1.24 -19.11
CA ASP A 177 -9.04 0.09 -18.48
C ASP A 177 -8.61 0.05 -17.01
N LEU A 178 -7.97 1.13 -16.56
CA LEU A 178 -7.62 1.34 -15.16
C LEU A 178 -8.63 2.28 -14.51
N LEU A 179 -8.94 2.02 -13.24
CA LEU A 179 -9.87 2.82 -12.48
C LEU A 179 -9.49 2.91 -11.00
N VAL A 180 -9.94 3.98 -10.36
CA VAL A 180 -9.96 4.11 -8.90
C VAL A 180 -11.35 3.75 -8.40
N ALA A 181 -11.42 2.89 -7.39
CA ALA A 181 -12.67 2.54 -6.73
C ALA A 181 -12.47 2.33 -5.23
N GLU A 182 -13.57 2.39 -4.51
CA GLU A 182 -13.63 2.10 -3.09
C GLU A 182 -14.32 0.74 -2.87
N VAL A 183 -13.84 -0.02 -1.89
CA VAL A 183 -14.45 -1.29 -1.50
C VAL A 183 -15.72 -1.02 -0.71
N GLN A 184 -16.88 -1.30 -1.32
CA GLN A 184 -18.19 -1.07 -0.70
C GLN A 184 -18.50 -2.10 0.38
N GLN A 185 -18.27 -3.36 0.05
CA GLN A 185 -18.62 -4.51 0.88
C GLN A 185 -17.81 -5.73 0.44
N LEU A 186 -17.75 -6.74 1.30
CA LEU A 186 -17.12 -8.02 1.02
C LEU A 186 -18.20 -9.10 1.01
N TYR A 187 -18.08 -10.05 0.08
CA TYR A 187 -18.85 -11.30 0.13
C TYR A 187 -18.34 -12.19 1.27
N ALA A 188 -19.15 -13.16 1.69
CA ALA A 188 -18.76 -14.14 2.71
C ALA A 188 -17.50 -14.94 2.31
N GLU A 189 -17.32 -15.17 1.01
CA GLU A 189 -16.13 -15.82 0.42
C GLU A 189 -14.91 -14.87 0.31
N GLY A 190 -15.03 -13.63 0.80
CA GLY A 190 -14.01 -12.58 0.79
C GLY A 190 -13.81 -11.86 -0.56
N GLY A 191 -14.64 -12.12 -1.57
CA GLY A 191 -14.65 -11.36 -2.80
C GLY A 191 -15.10 -9.91 -2.57
N ALA A 192 -14.35 -8.93 -3.10
CA ALA A 192 -14.68 -7.52 -2.92
C ALA A 192 -15.71 -7.01 -3.93
N VAL A 193 -16.64 -6.18 -3.46
CA VAL A 193 -17.57 -5.41 -4.30
C VAL A 193 -17.13 -3.96 -4.29
N LEU A 194 -16.92 -3.39 -5.47
CA LEU A 194 -16.41 -2.03 -5.65
C LEU A 194 -17.53 -1.05 -5.98
N HIS A 195 -17.29 0.23 -5.71
CA HIS A 195 -18.11 1.32 -6.22
C HIS A 195 -17.27 2.54 -6.62
N THR A 196 -17.79 3.35 -7.54
CA THR A 196 -17.16 4.60 -8.02
C THR A 196 -18.12 5.78 -7.89
N ARG A 197 -18.84 5.85 -6.76
CA ARG A 197 -19.88 6.87 -6.52
C ARG A 197 -19.32 8.27 -6.29
N SER A 198 -18.07 8.42 -5.89
CA SER A 198 -17.42 9.74 -5.80
C SER A 198 -17.00 10.20 -7.19
N LEU A 199 -17.12 11.51 -7.48
CA LEU A 199 -16.63 12.11 -8.73
C LEU A 199 -15.10 11.98 -8.88
N ARG A 200 -14.37 11.86 -7.76
CA ARG A 200 -12.93 11.60 -7.76
C ARG A 200 -12.57 10.18 -8.17
N TYR A 201 -13.54 9.28 -8.27
CA TYR A 201 -13.35 7.88 -8.62
C TYR A 201 -13.86 7.66 -10.04
N GLY A 202 -13.16 6.81 -10.79
CA GLY A 202 -13.49 6.60 -12.18
C GLY A 202 -12.29 6.13 -12.98
N LYS A 203 -12.39 6.30 -14.29
CA LYS A 203 -11.35 5.89 -15.23
C LYS A 203 -10.10 6.75 -15.08
N LEU A 204 -8.95 6.10 -15.07
CA LEU A 204 -7.64 6.73 -14.95
C LEU A 204 -7.07 7.05 -16.33
N ARG A 205 -6.55 8.27 -16.48
CA ARG A 205 -5.94 8.80 -17.70
C ARG A 205 -4.79 9.75 -17.38
N ASN A 206 -4.06 10.18 -18.41
CA ASN A 206 -2.99 11.19 -18.32
C ASN A 206 -1.86 10.85 -17.33
N GLY A 207 -1.50 9.56 -17.20
CA GLY A 207 -0.58 9.14 -16.16
C GLY A 207 0.09 7.79 -16.40
N VAL A 208 0.78 7.34 -15.36
CA VAL A 208 1.52 6.07 -15.32
C VAL A 208 1.02 5.20 -14.17
N PHE A 209 0.95 3.90 -14.45
CA PHE A 209 0.63 2.87 -13.47
C PHE A 209 1.90 2.25 -12.89
N LEU A 210 1.89 1.99 -11.59
CA LEU A 210 2.92 1.25 -10.87
C LEU A 210 2.27 0.21 -9.97
N ALA A 211 2.66 -1.05 -10.11
CA ALA A 211 2.30 -2.09 -9.14
C ALA A 211 3.48 -2.28 -8.18
N VAL A 212 3.25 -1.97 -6.90
CA VAL A 212 4.18 -2.29 -5.81
C VAL A 212 3.68 -3.51 -5.05
N SER A 213 4.60 -4.28 -4.47
CA SER A 213 4.22 -5.46 -3.68
C SER A 213 3.37 -5.02 -2.48
N GLY A 214 2.08 -5.33 -2.51
CA GLY A 214 1.14 -5.01 -1.44
C GLY A 214 1.32 -5.94 -0.24
N ALA A 215 1.32 -5.34 0.95
CA ALA A 215 1.08 -5.96 2.26
C ALA A 215 1.82 -7.28 2.58
N GLY A 216 2.97 -7.14 3.21
CA GLY A 216 3.66 -8.24 3.91
C GLY A 216 5.12 -7.87 4.15
N GLY A 217 5.56 -7.92 5.41
CA GLY A 217 6.96 -7.62 5.77
C GLY A 217 7.27 -6.15 6.11
N GLY A 218 6.26 -5.31 6.35
CA GLY A 218 6.45 -3.94 6.88
C GLY A 218 6.69 -2.83 5.83
N GLY A 219 6.93 -3.19 4.57
CA GLY A 219 7.03 -2.26 3.44
C GLY A 219 5.78 -2.24 2.55
N GLY A 220 5.63 -1.17 1.76
CA GLY A 220 4.52 -1.00 0.80
C GLY A 220 3.55 0.13 1.16
N VAL A 221 2.45 0.23 0.40
CA VAL A 221 1.41 1.24 0.64
C VAL A 221 0.68 0.96 1.95
N VAL A 222 0.65 1.94 2.83
CA VAL A 222 -0.05 1.85 4.11
C VAL A 222 -1.35 2.63 4.08
N ARG A 223 -2.30 2.21 4.93
CA ARG A 223 -3.54 2.97 5.14
C ARG A 223 -3.20 4.31 5.78
N SER A 224 -3.52 5.40 5.09
CA SER A 224 -3.31 6.77 5.54
C SER A 224 -4.62 7.57 5.45
N ARG A 225 -4.64 8.74 6.10
CA ARG A 225 -5.78 9.67 6.08
C ARG A 225 -6.15 10.10 4.66
N ARG A 226 -5.15 10.19 3.78
CA ARG A 226 -5.31 10.55 2.37
C ARG A 226 -4.54 9.55 1.51
N GLN A 227 -5.27 8.90 0.62
CA GLN A 227 -4.70 8.05 -0.44
C GLN A 227 -4.63 8.77 -1.79
N VAL A 228 -5.29 9.93 -1.90
CA VAL A 228 -5.30 10.78 -3.09
C VAL A 228 -4.94 12.20 -2.69
N TRP A 229 -3.92 12.75 -3.34
CA TRP A 229 -3.54 14.14 -3.17
C TRP A 229 -2.88 14.69 -4.43
N THR A 230 -2.95 16.00 -4.56
CA THR A 230 -2.25 16.77 -5.57
C THR A 230 -0.97 17.33 -4.94
N MET A 231 0.14 17.21 -5.66
CA MET A 231 1.41 17.83 -5.28
C MET A 231 1.84 18.84 -6.34
N GLU A 232 2.45 19.93 -5.88
CA GLU A 232 3.07 20.94 -6.73
C GLU A 232 4.52 20.52 -7.00
N VAL A 233 4.87 20.42 -8.28
CA VAL A 233 6.15 19.96 -8.78
C VAL A 233 6.74 20.98 -9.75
N GLY A 234 8.08 21.04 -9.84
CA GLY A 234 8.80 21.93 -10.74
C GLY A 234 9.02 23.39 -10.28
N THR A 235 8.65 23.80 -9.06
CA THR A 235 8.78 25.20 -8.57
C THR A 235 10.16 25.59 -8.05
N LEU A 236 11.23 25.04 -8.62
CA LEU A 236 12.57 25.17 -8.05
C LEU A 236 13.55 26.01 -8.89
N GLY A 237 13.04 26.76 -9.87
CA GLY A 237 13.71 27.89 -10.53
C GLY A 237 12.92 29.18 -10.33
N GLY A 238 13.45 30.11 -9.54
CA GLY A 238 12.83 31.42 -9.30
C GLY A 238 12.75 32.26 -10.57
N GLY A 239 11.67 32.10 -11.33
CA GLY A 239 11.50 32.80 -12.60
C GLY A 239 10.27 32.40 -13.38
N GLY A 240 9.08 32.66 -12.83
CA GLY A 240 7.88 32.98 -13.63
C GLY A 240 7.35 31.93 -14.61
N SER A 241 6.95 30.76 -14.13
CA SER A 241 5.81 30.02 -14.69
C SER A 241 5.25 29.12 -13.59
N GLY A 242 3.92 29.08 -13.45
CA GLY A 242 3.25 28.39 -12.34
C GLY A 242 3.69 26.93 -12.22
N GLY A 243 3.93 26.47 -10.99
CA GLY A 243 4.29 25.09 -10.71
C GLY A 243 3.35 24.11 -11.38
N SER A 244 3.92 23.09 -12.03
CA SER A 244 3.12 21.99 -12.56
C SER A 244 2.50 21.21 -11.40
N LYS A 245 1.27 20.74 -11.57
CA LYS A 245 0.59 19.93 -10.56
C LYS A 245 0.46 18.50 -11.05
N ILE A 246 0.71 17.54 -10.17
CA ILE A 246 0.48 16.13 -10.42
C ILE A 246 -0.38 15.53 -9.32
N ASP A 247 -1.23 14.59 -9.69
CA ASP A 247 -2.07 13.82 -8.78
C ASP A 247 -1.43 12.46 -8.53
N VAL A 248 -1.37 12.07 -7.26
CA VAL A 248 -0.90 10.76 -6.83
C VAL A 248 -2.06 10.03 -6.17
N VAL A 249 -2.30 8.80 -6.63
CA VAL A 249 -3.26 7.86 -6.07
C VAL A 249 -2.51 6.64 -5.58
N LEU A 250 -2.50 6.44 -4.26
CA LEU A 250 -1.97 5.25 -3.62
C LEU A 250 -3.11 4.28 -3.29
N GLY A 251 -3.28 3.24 -4.12
CA GLY A 251 -4.19 2.15 -3.78
C GLY A 251 -3.61 1.33 -2.63
N VAL A 252 -4.43 1.05 -1.60
CA VAL A 252 -4.04 0.22 -0.44
C VAL A 252 -3.59 -1.19 -0.88
N ASN A 253 -4.07 -1.62 -2.04
CA ASN A 253 -3.67 -2.86 -2.69
C ASN A 253 -2.26 -2.86 -3.30
N GLY A 254 -1.51 -1.76 -3.19
CA GLY A 254 -0.19 -1.59 -3.80
C GLY A 254 -0.26 -1.18 -5.27
N TYR A 255 -1.44 -0.90 -5.82
CA TYR A 255 -1.55 -0.34 -7.16
C TYR A 255 -1.56 1.18 -7.06
N VAL A 256 -0.60 1.82 -7.71
CA VAL A 256 -0.35 3.25 -7.67
C VAL A 256 -0.59 3.85 -9.04
N TRP A 257 -1.19 5.03 -9.07
CA TRP A 257 -1.36 5.84 -10.27
C TRP A 257 -0.82 7.24 -10.04
N ILE A 258 -0.05 7.75 -10.99
CA ILE A 258 0.52 9.09 -10.95
C ILE A 258 0.17 9.78 -12.28
N SER A 259 -0.52 10.91 -12.23
CA SER A 259 -1.01 11.61 -13.42
C SER A 259 -0.80 13.10 -13.37
N LYS A 260 -0.83 13.75 -14.54
CA LYS A 260 -0.95 15.20 -14.65
C LYS A 260 -2.24 15.64 -13.95
N HIS A 261 -2.15 16.69 -13.14
CA HIS A 261 -3.33 17.28 -12.53
C HIS A 261 -4.18 17.94 -13.63
N VAL A 262 -5.44 17.55 -13.68
CA VAL A 262 -6.45 18.22 -14.50
C VAL A 262 -7.31 19.01 -13.54
N GLU A 263 -7.36 20.34 -13.71
CA GLU A 263 -8.22 21.17 -12.87
C GLU A 263 -9.67 20.74 -13.03
N ASP A 264 -10.16 20.03 -12.02
CA ASP A 264 -11.53 19.58 -11.96
C ASP A 264 -12.37 20.77 -11.47
N GLN A 265 -12.91 21.56 -12.41
CA GLN A 265 -13.75 22.74 -12.09
C GLN A 265 -14.98 22.38 -11.24
N SER A 266 -15.29 21.09 -11.08
CA SER A 266 -16.35 20.55 -10.21
C SER A 266 -16.02 20.66 -8.71
N LEU A 267 -14.74 20.60 -8.31
CA LEU A 267 -14.34 20.61 -6.89
C LEU A 267 -14.27 22.02 -6.28
N ALA A 268 -14.10 23.05 -7.10
CA ALA A 268 -14.08 24.46 -6.65
C ALA A 268 -15.48 24.98 -6.27
N ALA A 269 -16.55 24.34 -6.75
CA ALA A 269 -17.94 24.77 -6.50
C ALA A 269 -18.49 24.29 -5.13
N GLY A 270 -17.78 23.43 -4.40
CA GLY A 270 -18.22 22.92 -3.09
C GLY A 270 -18.12 23.92 -1.93
N GLN A 271 -17.52 25.10 -2.14
CA GLN A 271 -17.31 26.11 -1.09
C GLN A 271 -17.78 27.53 -1.46
N GLY A 272 -18.50 27.70 -2.58
CA GLY A 272 -18.97 29.00 -3.07
C GLY A 272 -20.48 29.07 -3.22
N ALA A 273 -21.10 30.07 -2.62
CA ALA A 273 -22.53 30.27 -2.51
C ALA A 273 -23.33 30.22 -3.84
N GLY A 274 -24.54 29.64 -3.73
CA GLY A 274 -25.71 29.70 -4.61
C GLY A 274 -25.56 30.35 -6.00
N GLY A 275 -25.63 29.52 -7.04
CA GLY A 275 -25.80 29.98 -8.42
C GLY A 275 -26.46 28.91 -9.28
N VAL A 276 -27.62 29.23 -9.85
CA VAL A 276 -28.43 28.40 -10.75
C VAL A 276 -27.62 28.09 -12.01
N GLY A 277 -27.02 26.90 -12.09
CA GLY A 277 -26.24 26.44 -13.26
C GLY A 277 -25.59 25.05 -13.13
N VAL A 278 -25.99 24.26 -12.12
CA VAL A 278 -25.28 23.03 -11.71
C VAL A 278 -25.50 21.86 -12.68
N THR A 279 -26.66 21.77 -13.34
CA THR A 279 -27.03 20.57 -14.11
C THR A 279 -26.32 20.40 -15.46
N ASN A 280 -26.03 21.50 -16.18
CA ASN A 280 -25.41 21.41 -17.51
C ASN A 280 -23.89 21.16 -17.46
N MET A 281 -23.23 21.59 -16.37
CA MET A 281 -21.78 21.42 -16.22
C MET A 281 -21.42 19.99 -15.80
N GLU A 282 -22.20 19.40 -14.89
CA GLU A 282 -22.07 18.00 -14.46
C GLU A 282 -22.25 17.01 -15.62
N GLU A 283 -23.08 17.36 -16.60
CA GLU A 283 -23.30 16.56 -17.82
C GLU A 283 -22.07 16.54 -18.77
N SER A 284 -21.33 17.65 -18.88
CA SER A 284 -20.11 17.71 -19.70
C SER A 284 -18.92 16.98 -19.05
N VAL A 285 -18.78 17.10 -17.73
CA VAL A 285 -17.72 16.43 -16.94
C VAL A 285 -17.95 14.92 -16.95
N SER A 286 -19.20 14.48 -16.89
CA SER A 286 -19.52 13.06 -16.83
C SER A 286 -19.37 12.32 -18.17
N GLN A 287 -19.34 13.03 -19.31
CA GLN A 287 -18.91 12.45 -20.59
C GLN A 287 -17.40 12.25 -20.67
N THR A 288 -16.60 13.15 -20.10
CA THR A 288 -15.13 13.05 -20.14
C THR A 288 -14.59 12.02 -19.14
N VAL A 289 -15.33 11.71 -18.06
CA VAL A 289 -14.96 10.69 -17.05
C VAL A 289 -14.73 9.30 -17.63
N TYR A 290 -15.39 8.95 -18.73
CA TYR A 290 -15.26 7.63 -19.38
C TYR A 290 -14.43 7.64 -20.67
N SER A 291 -13.87 8.80 -21.03
CA SER A 291 -13.01 8.91 -22.21
C SER A 291 -11.69 8.17 -22.00
N SER A 292 -11.27 7.41 -23.02
CA SER A 292 -9.94 6.78 -23.08
C SER A 292 -8.86 7.69 -23.67
N GLN A 293 -9.22 8.89 -24.13
CA GLN A 293 -8.27 9.79 -24.78
C GLN A 293 -7.48 10.57 -23.74
N ASN A 294 -6.15 10.52 -23.85
CA ASN A 294 -5.25 11.28 -23.01
C ASN A 294 -5.06 12.69 -23.56
N ASP A 295 -4.89 13.65 -22.65
CA ASP A 295 -4.49 15.02 -22.99
C ASP A 295 -2.98 15.06 -23.27
N TYR A 296 -2.54 16.15 -23.90
CA TYR A 296 -1.11 16.42 -24.03
C TYR A 296 -0.48 16.70 -22.66
N ILE A 297 0.65 16.06 -22.39
CA ILE A 297 1.43 16.20 -21.16
C ILE A 297 2.79 16.79 -21.55
N GLU A 298 3.19 17.87 -20.88
CA GLU A 298 4.49 18.49 -21.07
C GLU A 298 5.62 17.56 -20.60
N VAL A 299 6.78 17.63 -21.26
CA VAL A 299 7.94 16.78 -20.94
C VAL A 299 8.41 16.99 -19.49
N GLU A 300 8.32 18.22 -18.99
CA GLU A 300 8.62 18.56 -17.59
C GLU A 300 7.70 17.82 -16.62
N VAL A 301 6.39 17.79 -16.89
CA VAL A 301 5.42 17.05 -16.07
C VAL A 301 5.69 15.55 -16.15
N MET A 302 5.98 15.00 -17.33
CA MET A 302 6.34 13.58 -17.47
C MET A 302 7.58 13.22 -16.65
N ARG A 303 8.59 14.10 -16.60
CA ARG A 303 9.81 13.92 -15.80
C ARG A 303 9.49 13.83 -14.32
N GLU A 304 8.68 14.74 -13.80
CA GLU A 304 8.31 14.73 -12.37
C GLU A 304 7.42 13.55 -12.02
N ILE A 305 6.51 13.13 -12.91
CA ILE A 305 5.75 11.87 -12.76
C ILE A 305 6.71 10.67 -12.61
N MET A 306 7.77 10.62 -13.42
CA MET A 306 8.77 9.54 -13.35
C MET A 306 9.65 9.64 -12.10
N ARG A 307 9.94 10.85 -11.60
CA ARG A 307 10.67 11.05 -10.34
C ARG A 307 9.88 10.52 -9.15
N VAL A 308 8.59 10.85 -9.04
CA VAL A 308 7.71 10.31 -8.00
C VAL A 308 7.61 8.79 -8.10
N ARG A 309 7.49 8.23 -9.31
CA ARG A 309 7.53 6.78 -9.52
C ARG A 309 8.83 6.16 -9.00
N GLY A 310 9.97 6.80 -9.25
CA GLY A 310 11.29 6.38 -8.77
C GLY A 310 11.37 6.38 -7.24
N VAL A 311 10.88 7.43 -6.59
CA VAL A 311 10.81 7.55 -5.13
C VAL A 311 9.99 6.41 -4.53
N ILE A 312 8.77 6.18 -5.05
CA ILE A 312 7.90 5.11 -4.55
C ILE A 312 8.55 3.74 -4.71
N THR A 313 9.22 3.50 -5.84
CA THR A 313 9.95 2.25 -6.08
C THR A 313 11.10 2.08 -5.07
N ALA A 314 11.89 3.13 -4.85
CA ALA A 314 13.00 3.12 -3.89
C ALA A 314 12.54 2.89 -2.44
N LEU A 315 11.41 3.48 -2.03
CA LEU A 315 10.82 3.24 -0.71
C LEU A 315 10.48 1.76 -0.52
N VAL A 316 9.81 1.15 -1.50
CA VAL A 316 9.37 -0.26 -1.43
C VAL A 316 10.55 -1.22 -1.48
N GLU A 317 11.54 -0.98 -2.35
CA GLU A 317 12.75 -1.81 -2.43
C GLU A 317 13.56 -1.82 -1.13
N ASN A 318 13.47 -0.75 -0.34
CA ASN A 318 14.14 -0.63 0.96
C ASN A 318 13.23 -1.01 2.14
N GLY A 319 12.04 -1.55 1.89
CA GLY A 319 11.13 -2.02 2.93
C GLY A 319 10.52 -0.90 3.78
N LEU A 320 10.49 0.33 3.26
CA LEU A 320 9.85 1.47 3.91
C LEU A 320 8.35 1.52 3.60
N ARG A 321 7.61 2.14 4.52
CA ARG A 321 6.19 2.43 4.30
C ARG A 321 6.03 3.52 3.24
N VAL A 322 5.00 3.41 2.44
CA VAL A 322 4.61 4.38 1.42
C VAL A 322 3.32 5.06 1.87
N ASP A 323 3.45 6.30 2.33
CA ASP A 323 2.38 7.23 2.67
C ASP A 323 2.63 8.60 2.02
N GLU A 324 1.67 9.53 2.13
CA GLU A 324 1.78 10.90 1.59
C GLU A 324 3.07 11.58 2.06
N ASP A 325 3.38 11.52 3.36
CA ASP A 325 4.52 12.21 3.95
C ASP A 325 5.86 11.68 3.44
N MET A 326 6.02 10.36 3.35
CA MET A 326 7.24 9.71 2.84
C MET A 326 7.45 10.00 1.36
N VAL A 327 6.38 10.01 0.56
CA VAL A 327 6.46 10.33 -0.86
C VAL A 327 6.82 11.80 -1.07
N MET A 328 6.20 12.73 -0.32
CA MET A 328 6.52 14.16 -0.40
C MET A 328 7.96 14.45 0.02
N LYS A 329 8.40 13.90 1.17
CA LYS A 329 9.80 14.05 1.63
C LYS A 329 10.77 13.43 0.63
N GLY A 330 10.48 12.21 0.15
CA GLY A 330 11.32 11.51 -0.82
C GLY A 330 11.42 12.23 -2.15
N TYR A 331 10.34 12.90 -2.59
CA TYR A 331 10.36 13.75 -3.77
C TYR A 331 11.30 14.94 -3.61
N HIS A 332 11.21 15.69 -2.49
CA HIS A 332 12.10 16.82 -2.25
C HIS A 332 13.57 16.41 -2.21
N GLU A 333 13.90 15.32 -1.53
CA GLU A 333 15.27 14.78 -1.48
C GLU A 333 15.73 14.28 -2.86
N ALA A 334 14.85 13.65 -3.65
CA ALA A 334 15.16 13.22 -5.00
C ALA A 334 15.47 14.40 -5.94
N VAL A 335 14.80 15.54 -5.78
CA VAL A 335 15.08 16.76 -6.54
C VAL A 335 16.47 17.30 -6.19
N GLU A 336 16.83 17.33 -4.91
CA GLU A 336 18.17 17.74 -4.46
C GLU A 336 19.27 16.77 -4.95
N MET A 337 19.02 15.47 -4.92
CA MET A 337 19.92 14.46 -5.48
C MET A 337 20.14 14.64 -6.99
N ALA A 338 19.07 14.97 -7.73
CA ALA A 338 19.18 15.23 -9.16
C ALA A 338 20.05 16.46 -9.45
N ARG A 339 19.90 17.53 -8.67
CA ARG A 339 20.73 18.75 -8.79
C ARG A 339 22.21 18.50 -8.52
N ALA A 340 22.51 17.59 -7.60
CA ALA A 340 23.89 17.20 -7.29
C ALA A 340 24.50 16.24 -8.33
N SER A 341 23.71 15.74 -9.30
CA SER A 341 24.17 14.80 -10.31
C SER A 341 24.75 15.48 -11.55
N ASP A 342 25.62 14.78 -12.27
CA ASP A 342 26.20 15.26 -13.53
C ASP A 342 25.15 15.47 -14.64
N ALA A 343 24.01 14.77 -14.57
CA ALA A 343 22.88 14.91 -15.50
C ALA A 343 21.91 16.04 -15.08
N GLY A 344 22.14 16.68 -13.93
CA GLY A 344 21.35 17.79 -13.42
C GLY A 344 19.88 17.44 -13.21
N GLU A 345 18.99 18.40 -13.50
CA GLU A 345 17.54 18.26 -13.28
C GLU A 345 16.88 17.15 -14.10
N GLU A 346 17.56 16.63 -15.13
CA GLU A 346 17.08 15.52 -15.96
C GLU A 346 17.32 14.16 -15.32
N ASP A 347 18.08 14.08 -14.23
CA ASP A 347 18.31 12.84 -13.52
C ASP A 347 17.07 12.44 -12.72
N VAL A 348 16.52 11.29 -13.10
CA VAL A 348 15.31 10.69 -12.50
C VAL A 348 15.64 9.32 -11.91
N TYR A 349 16.87 8.83 -12.07
CA TYR A 349 17.23 7.47 -11.69
C TYR A 349 17.56 7.37 -10.19
N LEU A 350 16.69 6.65 -9.48
CA LEU A 350 16.79 6.37 -8.04
C LEU A 350 16.99 4.88 -7.73
N GLY A 351 17.45 4.09 -8.70
CA GLY A 351 17.70 2.66 -8.50
C GLY A 351 19.02 2.38 -7.77
N GLY A 352 19.14 1.17 -7.21
CA GLY A 352 20.38 0.66 -6.64
C GLY A 352 20.88 1.46 -5.42
N GLU A 353 22.15 1.86 -5.43
CA GLU A 353 22.78 2.58 -4.31
C GLU A 353 22.12 3.94 -4.02
N ARG A 354 21.66 4.65 -5.06
CA ARG A 354 20.97 5.94 -4.89
C ARG A 354 19.65 5.79 -4.15
N GLY A 355 18.89 4.72 -4.44
CA GLY A 355 17.66 4.41 -3.72
C GLY A 355 17.93 4.08 -2.24
N GLN A 356 19.05 3.40 -1.95
CA GLN A 356 19.47 3.13 -0.58
C GLN A 356 19.89 4.40 0.16
N GLN A 357 20.59 5.32 -0.50
CA GLN A 357 20.94 6.63 0.04
C GLN A 357 19.68 7.45 0.35
N LEU A 358 18.73 7.52 -0.58
CA LEU A 358 17.45 8.17 -0.37
C LEU A 358 16.70 7.58 0.84
N ALA A 359 16.60 6.26 0.91
CA ALA A 359 15.96 5.57 2.02
C ALA A 359 16.66 5.87 3.36
N ALA A 360 17.99 5.88 3.39
CA ALA A 360 18.75 6.22 4.58
C ALA A 360 18.52 7.67 5.04
N LEU A 361 18.45 8.62 4.11
CA LEU A 361 18.15 10.03 4.40
C LEU A 361 16.76 10.21 5.01
N LEU A 362 15.77 9.44 4.52
CA LEU A 362 14.39 9.50 5.00
C LEU A 362 14.17 8.86 6.36
N VAL A 363 15.02 7.92 6.77
CA VAL A 363 14.96 7.26 8.09
C VAL A 363 15.79 8.01 9.15
N ALA A 364 16.85 8.71 8.74
CA ALA A 364 17.74 9.43 9.65
C ALA A 364 17.17 10.76 10.18
N ARG A 365 16.07 11.25 9.62
CA ARG A 365 15.36 12.48 10.03
C ARG A 365 13.98 12.14 10.57
#